data_AF-A9D233-F1
#
_entry.id   AF-A9D233-F1
#
_cell.length_a   1.000
_cell.length_b   1.000
_cell.length_c   1.000
_cell.angle_alpha   90.00
_cell.angle_beta   90.00
_cell.angle_gamma   90.00
#
_symmetry.space_group_name_H-M   'P 1'
#
loop_
_entity.id
_entity.type
_entity.pdbx_description
1 polymer ?
#
loop_
_entity_poly.entity_id
_entity_poly.type
_entity_poly.pdbx_seq_one_letter_code
_entity_poly.pdbx_strand_id
1 'polypeptide(L)'
;MLVTDAMPPLGLDEAASFELFGTQVIRQGDRLNIVTGELAGCVLDMAGAIRNTVKILGLPLDEAIRMGYLYPAEYLGLAKSQGQISVDSRADRVLLNDELKH
;
A
#
# COMPACT_ATOMS: atom_id res chain seq x y z
N MET A 1 7.60 -5.93 -6.88
CA MET A 1 6.20 -5.47 -6.91
C MET A 1 5.75 -5.20 -5.49
N LEU A 2 5.05 -4.10 -5.23
CA LEU A 2 4.52 -3.75 -3.91
C LEU A 2 3.05 -4.15 -3.82
N VAL A 3 2.67 -4.73 -2.68
CA VAL A 3 1.28 -4.98 -2.27
C VAL A 3 1.16 -4.54 -0.82
N THR A 4 0.01 -3.99 -0.45
CA THR A 4 -0.18 -3.55 0.94
C THR A 4 -0.59 -4.69 1.85
N ASP A 5 -1.47 -5.59 1.39
CA ASP A 5 -2.19 -6.50 2.30
C ASP A 5 -2.87 -5.72 3.45
N ALA A 6 -3.41 -4.54 3.11
CA ALA A 6 -4.07 -3.67 4.05
C ALA A 6 -5.43 -4.23 4.46
N MET A 7 -5.75 -4.07 5.73
CA MET A 7 -7.00 -4.54 6.33
C MET A 7 -7.89 -3.35 6.75
N PRO A 8 -9.17 -3.56 7.09
CA PRO A 8 -10.16 -2.50 7.33
C PRO A 8 -9.75 -1.33 8.24
N PRO A 9 -8.89 -1.48 9.26
CA PRO A 9 -8.44 -0.36 10.08
C PRO A 9 -7.59 0.70 9.36
N LEU A 10 -7.23 0.50 8.10
CA LEU A 10 -6.53 1.50 7.30
C LEU A 10 -7.37 2.77 7.16
N GLY A 11 -6.83 3.90 7.61
CA GLY A 11 -7.51 5.20 7.60
C GLY A 11 -8.43 5.47 8.80
N LEU A 12 -8.49 4.54 9.78
CA LEU A 12 -9.20 4.76 11.05
C LEU A 12 -8.23 5.21 12.16
N ASP A 13 -8.78 5.52 13.33
CA ASP A 13 -8.01 5.84 14.53
C ASP A 13 -7.21 4.62 15.05
N GLU A 14 -6.21 4.87 15.89
CA GLU A 14 -5.25 3.86 16.35
C GLU A 14 -5.88 2.71 17.17
N ALA A 15 -7.01 2.96 17.82
CA ALA A 15 -7.72 1.98 18.65
C ALA A 15 -8.78 1.15 17.89
N ALA A 16 -8.77 1.20 16.55
CA ALA A 16 -9.73 0.45 15.75
C ALA A 16 -9.53 -1.07 15.86
N SER A 17 -10.65 -1.81 15.91
CA SER A 17 -10.68 -3.26 15.93
C SER A 17 -11.79 -3.77 15.01
N PHE A 18 -11.62 -4.95 14.42
CA PHE A 18 -12.62 -5.58 13.56
C PHE A 18 -12.60 -7.10 13.70
N GLU A 19 -13.69 -7.76 13.31
CA GLU A 19 -13.77 -9.22 13.30
C GLU A 19 -13.29 -9.76 11.95
N LEU A 20 -12.44 -10.78 11.98
CA LEU A 20 -12.01 -11.54 10.81
C LEU A 20 -12.15 -13.03 11.10
N PHE A 21 -13.00 -13.73 10.35
CA PHE A 21 -13.26 -15.16 10.51
C PHE A 21 -13.59 -15.58 11.97
N GLY A 22 -14.40 -14.80 12.68
CA GLY A 22 -14.76 -15.07 14.08
C GLY A 22 -13.67 -14.74 15.11
N THR A 23 -12.55 -14.14 14.67
CA THR A 23 -11.46 -13.72 15.56
C THR A 23 -11.38 -12.19 15.60
N GLN A 24 -11.25 -11.63 16.80
CA GLN A 24 -11.04 -10.19 16.97
C GLN A 24 -9.61 -9.83 16.56
N VAL A 25 -9.49 -8.94 15.58
CA VAL A 25 -8.23 -8.29 15.18
C VAL A 25 -8.19 -6.89 15.81
N ILE A 26 -7.06 -6.55 16.42
CA ILE A 26 -6.82 -5.30 17.13
C ILE A 26 -5.64 -4.60 16.48
N ARG A 27 -5.80 -3.29 16.24
CA ARG A 27 -4.72 -2.44 15.79
C ARG A 27 -3.83 -2.02 16.96
N GLN A 28 -2.52 -2.10 16.74
CA GLN A 28 -1.49 -1.59 17.64
C GLN A 28 -0.46 -0.84 16.79
N GLY A 29 -0.61 0.49 16.69
CA GLY A 29 0.22 1.31 15.82
C GLY A 29 0.00 0.97 14.34
N ASP A 30 1.05 0.50 13.66
CA ASP A 30 1.06 0.08 12.25
C ASP A 30 0.83 -1.42 12.05
N ARG A 31 0.65 -2.18 13.14
CA ARG A 31 0.47 -3.63 13.15
C ARG A 31 -0.97 -4.01 13.49
N LEU A 32 -1.38 -5.15 12.96
CA LEU A 32 -2.63 -5.81 13.30
C LEU A 32 -2.32 -7.15 13.93
N ASN A 33 -2.87 -7.38 15.10
CA ASN A 33 -2.68 -8.63 15.82
C ASN A 33 -4.05 -9.19 16.23
N ILE A 34 -4.22 -10.50 16.14
CA ILE A 34 -5.33 -11.15 16.84
C ILE A 34 -5.06 -11.21 18.34
N VAL A 35 -6.09 -11.48 19.13
CA VAL A 35 -6.01 -11.56 20.60
C VAL A 35 -4.94 -12.53 21.13
N THR A 36 -4.56 -13.55 20.36
CA THR A 36 -3.48 -14.49 20.70
C THR A 36 -2.07 -13.96 20.40
N GLY A 37 -1.96 -12.80 19.75
CA GLY A 37 -0.70 -12.09 19.46
C GLY A 37 -0.14 -12.32 18.06
N GLU A 38 -0.73 -13.19 17.24
CA GLU A 38 -0.29 -13.43 15.86
C GLU A 38 -0.57 -12.22 14.95
N LEU A 39 0.30 -11.96 13.98
CA LEU A 39 0.12 -10.87 13.02
C LEU A 39 -1.00 -11.23 12.03
N ALA A 40 -1.99 -10.34 11.88
CA ALA A 40 -3.20 -10.57 11.10
C ALA A 40 -3.38 -9.55 9.96
N GLY A 41 -2.25 -9.11 9.38
CA GLY A 41 -2.18 -8.13 8.30
C GLY A 41 -1.45 -6.86 8.72
N CYS A 42 -1.59 -5.81 7.91
CA CYS A 42 -0.95 -4.53 8.18
C CYS A 42 -1.89 -3.33 8.01
N VAL A 43 -1.43 -2.19 8.54
CA VAL A 43 -2.03 -0.87 8.31
C VAL A 43 -1.07 -0.04 7.45
N LEU A 44 -0.88 -0.47 6.20
CA LEU A 44 0.02 0.19 5.24
C LEU A 44 -0.76 0.64 3.99
N ASP A 45 -0.77 1.94 3.70
CA ASP A 45 -1.23 2.44 2.40
C ASP A 45 -0.11 2.38 1.34
N MET A 46 -0.47 2.50 0.06
CA MET A 46 0.49 2.37 -1.05
C MET A 46 1.53 3.49 -1.07
N ALA A 47 1.18 4.73 -0.69
CA ALA A 47 2.14 5.83 -0.59
C ALA A 47 3.15 5.58 0.54
N GLY A 48 2.70 4.98 1.64
CA GLY A 48 3.52 4.47 2.73
C GLY A 48 4.46 3.36 2.27
N ALA A 49 3.97 2.40 1.48
CA ALA A 49 4.82 1.35 0.91
C ALA A 49 5.93 1.90 0.02
N ILE A 50 5.62 2.86 -0.86
CA ILE A 50 6.60 3.55 -1.71
C ILE A 50 7.61 4.32 -0.85
N ARG A 51 7.13 5.09 0.12
CA ARG A 51 7.98 5.87 1.03
C ARG A 51 8.93 4.99 1.82
N ASN A 52 8.46 3.85 2.34
CA ASN A 52 9.30 2.89 3.06
C ASN A 52 10.34 2.24 2.13
N THR A 53 9.96 1.93 0.89
CA THR A 53 10.88 1.39 -0.12
C THR A 53 12.03 2.36 -0.42
N VAL A 54 11.74 3.66 -0.51
CA VAL A 54 12.77 4.68 -0.70
C VAL A 54 13.61 4.89 0.57
N LYS A 55 12.96 5.16 1.71
CA LYS A 55 13.65 5.61 2.94
C LYS A 55 14.34 4.49 3.72
N ILE A 56 13.75 3.29 3.75
CA ILE A 56 14.22 2.16 4.55
C ILE A 56 15.06 1.21 3.69
N LEU A 57 14.58 0.90 2.48
CA LEU A 57 15.28 -0.05 1.59
C LEU A 57 16.30 0.63 0.66
N GLY A 58 16.26 1.97 0.55
CA GLY A 58 17.25 2.74 -0.21
C GLY A 58 17.08 2.67 -1.73
N LEU A 59 15.91 2.26 -2.23
CA LEU A 59 15.67 2.22 -3.67
C LEU A 59 15.40 3.62 -4.23
N PRO A 60 15.78 3.89 -5.50
CA PRO A 60 15.39 5.10 -6.20
C PRO A 60 13.87 5.30 -6.23
N LEU A 61 13.41 6.56 -6.17
CA LEU A 61 11.98 6.89 -6.17
C LEU A 61 11.25 6.38 -7.42
N ASP A 62 11.85 6.54 -8.59
CA ASP A 62 11.26 6.10 -9.86
C ASP A 62 11.08 4.57 -9.90
N GLU A 63 12.01 3.81 -9.31
CA GLU A 63 11.88 2.37 -9.17
C GLU A 63 10.78 2.00 -8.18
N ALA A 64 10.73 2.65 -7.01
CA ALA A 64 9.67 2.42 -6.04
C ALA A 64 8.28 2.72 -6.61
N ILE A 65 8.14 3.76 -7.44
CA ILE A 65 6.90 4.09 -8.17
C ILE A 65 6.57 2.98 -9.17
N ARG A 66 7.53 2.50 -9.98
CA ARG A 66 7.30 1.37 -10.89
C ARG A 66 6.83 0.12 -10.14
N MET A 67 7.41 -0.17 -8.98
CA MET A 67 7.03 -1.31 -8.15
C MET A 67 5.59 -1.24 -7.62
N GLY A 68 5.08 -0.04 -7.34
CA GLY A 68 3.71 0.18 -6.86
C GLY A 68 2.67 0.41 -7.96
N TYR A 69 3.09 0.66 -9.20
CA TYR A 69 2.17 1.08 -10.27
C TYR A 69 2.37 0.32 -11.60
N LEU A 70 3.57 0.39 -12.21
CA LEU A 70 3.85 -0.25 -13.50
C LEU A 70 3.90 -1.78 -13.41
N TYR A 71 4.68 -2.34 -12.49
CA TYR A 71 4.88 -3.79 -12.41
C TYR A 71 3.58 -4.55 -12.07
N PRO A 72 2.69 -4.07 -11.18
CA PRO A 72 1.35 -4.65 -11.03
C PRO A 72 0.53 -4.61 -12.33
N ALA A 73 0.57 -3.50 -13.07
CA ALA A 73 -0.16 -3.38 -14.33
C ALA A 73 0.39 -4.33 -15.41
N GLU A 74 1.71 -4.51 -15.50
CA GLU A 74 2.35 -5.49 -16.38
C GLU A 74 1.96 -6.93 -16.01
N TYR A 75 2.03 -7.26 -14.71
CA TYR A 75 1.67 -8.57 -14.19
C TYR A 75 0.22 -8.95 -14.51
N LEU A 76 -0.70 -7.99 -14.46
CA LEU A 76 -2.12 -8.17 -14.80
C LEU A 76 -2.43 -8.03 -16.30
N GLY A 77 -1.43 -7.76 -17.15
CA GLY A 77 -1.63 -7.53 -18.59
C GLY A 77 -2.34 -6.20 -18.94
N LEU A 78 -2.35 -5.24 -18.01
CA LEU A 78 -3.03 -3.95 -18.12
C LEU A 78 -2.11 -2.79 -18.53
N ALA A 79 -0.79 -3.01 -18.65
CA ALA A 79 0.21 -1.98 -18.91
C ALA A 79 -0.03 -1.13 -20.17
N LYS A 80 -0.82 -1.63 -21.15
CA LYS A 80 -1.22 -0.84 -22.32
C LYS A 80 -2.15 0.33 -21.98
N SER A 81 -2.85 0.28 -20.85
CA SER A 81 -3.89 1.24 -20.48
C SER A 81 -3.75 1.82 -19.07
N GLN A 82 -2.94 1.19 -18.19
CA GLN A 82 -2.73 1.56 -16.79
C GLN A 82 -1.25 1.44 -16.45
N GLY A 83 -0.83 1.97 -15.29
CA GLY A 83 0.55 1.80 -14.82
C GLY A 83 1.55 2.82 -15.37
N GLN A 84 1.12 3.73 -16.25
CA GLN A 84 1.97 4.72 -16.90
C GLN A 84 1.24 6.03 -17.21
N ILE A 85 2.00 7.11 -17.36
CA ILE A 85 1.51 8.40 -17.84
C ILE A 85 1.86 8.49 -19.32
N SER A 86 0.96 8.06 -20.20
CA SER A 86 1.15 8.12 -21.65
C SER A 86 -0.09 8.67 -22.35
N VAL A 87 0.04 8.94 -23.65
CA VAL A 87 -1.14 9.13 -24.50
C VAL A 87 -1.94 7.81 -24.52
N ASP A 88 -3.26 7.91 -24.60
CA ASP A 88 -4.22 6.79 -24.63
C ASP A 88 -4.30 5.90 -23.37
N SER A 89 -3.48 6.14 -22.34
CA SER A 89 -3.64 5.51 -21.02
C SER A 89 -4.75 6.18 -20.21
N ARG A 90 -5.35 5.44 -19.27
CA ARG A 90 -6.30 6.00 -18.30
C ARG A 90 -5.67 7.15 -17.52
N ALA A 91 -6.49 8.13 -17.16
CA ALA A 91 -6.07 9.29 -16.37
C ALA A 91 -6.08 9.03 -14.85
N ASP A 92 -5.66 7.83 -14.44
CA ASP A 92 -5.56 7.44 -13.03
C ASP A 92 -4.25 7.99 -12.46
N ARG A 93 -4.31 9.12 -11.75
CA ARG A 93 -3.12 9.86 -11.27
C ARG A 93 -3.23 10.22 -9.81
N VAL A 94 -2.07 10.33 -9.15
CA VAL A 94 -1.93 10.85 -7.79
C VAL A 94 -0.86 11.92 -7.79
N LEU A 95 -1.10 13.00 -7.05
CA LEU A 95 -0.09 14.02 -6.75
C LEU A 95 0.46 13.73 -5.36
N LEU A 96 1.78 13.68 -5.24
CA LEU A 96 2.46 13.51 -3.96
C LEU A 96 3.34 14.73 -3.69
N ASN A 97 3.42 15.16 -2.44
CA ASN A 97 4.42 16.14 -2.01
C ASN A 97 5.81 15.51 -1.86
N ASP A 98 6.82 16.31 -1.53
CA ASP A 98 8.22 15.87 -1.37
C ASP A 98 8.41 14.83 -0.24
N GLU A 99 7.46 14.76 0.69
CA GLU A 99 7.44 13.74 1.73
C GLU A 99 6.77 12.43 1.28
N LEU A 100 6.32 12.34 0.03
CA LEU A 100 5.58 11.23 -0.56
C LEU A 100 4.24 10.98 0.17
N LYS A 101 3.52 12.07 0.47
CA LYS A 101 2.14 12.08 0.98
C LYS A 101 1.22 12.71 -0.08
N HIS A 102 -0.02 12.23 -0.16
CA HIS A 102 -1.08 12.77 -1.03
C HIS A 102 -1.94 13.79 -0.29
#